data_AF-A0A8J6NPH9-F1
#
_entry.id   AF-A0A8J6NPH9-F1
#
_cell.length_a   1.000
_cell.length_b   1.000
_cell.length_c   1.000
_cell.angle_alpha   90.00
_cell.angle_beta   90.00
_cell.angle_gamma   90.00
#
_symmetry.space_group_name_H-M   'P 1'
#
loop_
_entity.id
_entity.type
_entity.pdbx_description
1 polymer ?
#
loop_
_entity_poly.entity_id
_entity_poly.type
_entity_poly.pdbx_seq_one_letter_code
_entity_poly.pdbx_strand_id
1 'polypeptide(L)'
;MKKLLNGLAKFIAVIVAILFVISLVLTLFLYSLEKTAFDAGTYKEALENEDFYGRLPGVIGDQLVTTMGEDENKQFNFSKYLKAEDWEYLITALISPEELQKLSEETIDETFAFLNGDSDVARISLRGFKERLASDRGADAFLTFLEAQDPCTEEDLLALENYANSKEMVFCNPPERAMNFLEPFLRSQLRFASEKIPDENIFLRKKDLGSEFSEFQSLRVLIRLSPIIPVALLFLLTLLVVRSLLSWLRWWGIPLLSAGGLGLIVSLVAGPILQSRISSALLERAAMGVSGITLQLSHDLLSTITSRFVGNIALSSLVITIFGLGLTLGGVFVKKSEEQQNRI
;
A
#
# COMPACT_ATOMS: atom_id res chain seq x y z
N MET A 1 40.10 -30.89 32.48
CA MET A 1 38.66 -30.53 32.47
C MET A 1 38.39 -29.05 32.16
N LYS A 2 38.90 -28.06 32.93
CA LYS A 2 38.64 -26.61 32.69
C LYS A 2 38.98 -26.10 31.26
N LYS A 3 40.06 -26.58 30.64
CA LYS A 3 40.44 -26.20 29.26
C LYS A 3 39.41 -26.69 28.22
N LEU A 4 38.92 -27.92 28.37
CA LEU A 4 37.90 -28.50 27.49
C LEU A 4 36.57 -27.74 27.61
N LEU A 5 36.14 -27.44 28.84
CA LEU A 5 34.90 -26.68 29.09
C LEU A 5 34.96 -25.26 28.48
N ASN A 6 36.11 -24.59 28.58
CA ASN A 6 36.31 -23.26 27.99
C ASN A 6 36.36 -23.31 26.45
N GLY A 7 36.94 -24.36 25.88
CA GLY A 7 36.92 -24.58 24.43
C GLY A 7 35.49 -24.77 23.91
N LEU A 8 34.71 -25.62 24.58
CA LEU A 8 33.30 -25.87 24.25
C LEU A 8 32.46 -24.59 24.34
N ALA A 9 32.58 -23.82 25.43
CA ALA A 9 31.83 -22.57 25.62
C ALA A 9 32.13 -21.55 24.51
N LYS A 10 33.39 -21.42 24.10
CA LYS A 10 33.78 -20.54 22.98
C LYS A 10 33.21 -21.00 21.66
N PHE A 11 33.23 -22.30 21.39
CA PHE A 11 32.64 -22.87 20.17
C PHE A 11 31.14 -22.60 20.10
N ILE A 12 30.41 -22.85 21.19
CA ILE A 12 28.97 -22.55 21.29
C ILE A 12 28.74 -21.05 21.10
N ALA A 13 29.55 -20.19 21.71
CA ALA A 13 29.40 -18.74 21.57
C ALA A 13 29.61 -18.24 20.13
N VAL A 14 30.51 -18.86 19.36
CA VAL A 14 30.66 -18.55 17.93
C VAL A 14 29.39 -18.92 17.15
N ILE A 15 28.81 -20.09 17.42
CA ILE A 15 27.54 -20.49 16.79
C ILE A 15 26.42 -19.52 17.17
N VAL A 16 26.30 -19.16 18.45
CA VAL A 16 25.30 -18.20 18.93
C VAL A 16 25.51 -16.83 18.29
N ALA A 17 26.75 -16.38 18.10
CA ALA A 17 27.05 -15.13 17.41
C ALA A 17 26.62 -15.16 15.92
N ILE A 18 26.85 -16.27 15.21
CA ILE A 18 26.39 -16.43 13.82
C ILE A 18 24.86 -16.41 13.75
N LEU A 19 24.19 -17.16 14.64
CA LEU A 19 22.73 -17.16 14.74
C LEU A 19 22.18 -15.78 15.06
N PHE A 20 22.85 -15.04 15.95
CA PHE A 20 22.50 -13.66 16.26
C PHE A 20 22.57 -12.76 15.03
N VAL A 21 23.64 -12.85 14.24
CA VAL A 21 23.81 -12.05 13.03
C VAL A 21 22.67 -12.32 12.03
N ILE A 22 22.39 -13.59 11.75
CA ILE A 22 21.32 -13.99 10.83
C ILE A 22 19.95 -13.52 11.35
N SER A 23 19.67 -13.76 12.63
CA SER A 23 18.42 -13.39 13.27
C SER A 23 18.22 -11.88 13.30
N LEU A 24 19.27 -11.09 13.56
CA LEU A 24 19.18 -9.63 13.57
C LEU A 24 18.90 -9.09 12.16
N VAL A 25 19.59 -9.58 11.13
CA VAL A 25 19.33 -9.17 9.74
C VAL A 25 17.89 -9.50 9.34
N LEU A 26 17.41 -10.70 9.67
CA LEU A 26 16.01 -11.09 9.41
C LEU A 26 15.03 -10.19 10.19
N THR A 27 15.31 -9.90 11.45
CA THR A 27 14.49 -8.99 12.28
C THR A 27 14.40 -7.61 11.67
N LEU A 28 15.52 -7.05 11.18
CA LEU A 28 15.52 -5.73 10.53
C LEU A 28 14.62 -5.70 9.30
N PHE A 29 14.65 -6.77 8.50
CA PHE A 29 13.77 -6.92 7.34
C PHE A 29 12.31 -7.01 7.78
N LEU A 30 11.97 -7.93 8.71
CA LEU A 30 10.60 -8.15 9.17
C LEU A 30 10.02 -6.93 9.87
N TYR A 31 10.79 -6.24 10.70
CA TYR A 31 10.37 -5.01 11.38
C TYR A 31 10.14 -3.87 10.39
N SER A 32 11.02 -3.71 9.39
CA SER A 32 10.83 -2.70 8.35
C SER A 32 9.60 -3.02 7.49
N LEU A 33 9.33 -4.31 7.27
CA LEU A 33 8.17 -4.78 6.52
C LEU A 33 6.92 -4.43 7.32
N GLU A 34 6.95 -4.68 8.63
CA GLU A 34 5.83 -4.35 9.50
C GLU A 34 5.49 -2.86 9.47
N LYS A 35 6.52 -2.02 9.65
CA LYS A 35 6.35 -0.58 9.74
C LYS A 35 5.95 0.07 8.41
N THR A 36 6.30 -0.54 7.27
CA THR A 36 6.09 0.08 5.95
C THR A 36 4.90 -0.52 5.21
N ALA A 37 4.74 -1.86 5.24
CA ALA A 37 3.69 -2.54 4.48
C ALA A 37 2.35 -2.63 5.23
N PHE A 38 2.33 -2.45 6.56
CA PHE A 38 1.10 -2.49 7.36
C PHE A 38 0.75 -1.16 8.03
N ASP A 39 1.25 -0.06 7.48
CA ASP A 39 0.98 1.29 7.95
C ASP A 39 0.18 2.06 6.89
N ALA A 40 -1.04 2.46 7.21
CA ALA A 40 -1.91 3.21 6.30
C ALA A 40 -1.28 4.52 5.84
N GLY A 41 -0.60 5.23 6.76
CA GLY A 41 0.07 6.51 6.47
C GLY A 41 1.09 6.40 5.34
N THR A 42 1.81 5.28 5.27
CA THR A 42 2.77 5.01 4.20
C THR A 42 2.12 4.99 2.81
N TYR A 43 0.93 4.41 2.69
CA TYR A 43 0.21 4.35 1.42
C TYR A 43 -0.40 5.71 1.07
N LYS A 44 -0.99 6.41 2.04
CA LYS A 44 -1.55 7.76 1.83
C LYS A 44 -0.51 8.75 1.36
N GLU A 45 0.64 8.81 2.04
CA GLU A 45 1.76 9.68 1.67
C GLU A 45 2.30 9.33 0.28
N ALA A 46 2.34 8.04 -0.07
CA ALA A 46 2.76 7.61 -1.41
C ALA A 46 1.75 8.02 -2.49
N LEU A 47 0.44 7.91 -2.23
CA LEU A 47 -0.61 8.34 -3.17
C LEU A 47 -0.60 9.87 -3.36
N GLU A 48 -0.42 10.62 -2.27
CA GLU A 48 -0.32 12.08 -2.32
C GLU A 48 0.92 12.55 -3.11
N ASN A 49 2.09 11.96 -2.85
CA ASN A 49 3.34 12.32 -3.52
C ASN A 49 3.33 12.05 -5.04
N GLU A 50 2.55 11.07 -5.49
CA GLU A 50 2.43 10.70 -6.91
C GLU A 50 1.25 11.39 -7.63
N ASP A 51 0.62 12.38 -6.99
CA ASP A 51 -0.60 13.05 -7.47
C ASP A 51 -1.69 12.05 -7.91
N PHE A 52 -1.81 10.94 -7.16
CA PHE A 52 -2.71 9.85 -7.48
C PHE A 52 -4.16 10.34 -7.53
N TYR A 53 -4.54 11.19 -6.58
CA TYR A 53 -5.92 11.67 -6.45
C TYR A 53 -6.34 12.56 -7.62
N GLY A 54 -5.43 13.34 -8.19
CA GLY A 54 -5.68 14.12 -9.40
C GLY A 54 -5.87 13.25 -10.65
N ARG A 55 -5.20 12.09 -10.70
CA ARG A 55 -5.24 11.15 -11.83
C ARG A 55 -6.36 10.10 -11.71
N LEU A 56 -6.95 9.95 -10.53
CA LEU A 56 -7.93 8.91 -10.23
C LEU A 56 -9.18 8.96 -11.12
N PRO A 57 -9.77 10.12 -11.46
CA PRO A 57 -10.89 10.19 -12.39
C PRO A 57 -10.58 9.54 -13.75
N GLY A 58 -9.40 9.81 -14.32
CA GLY A 58 -8.96 9.21 -15.58
C GLY A 58 -8.76 7.69 -15.48
N VAL A 59 -8.18 7.21 -14.37
CA VAL A 59 -8.02 5.77 -14.10
C VAL A 59 -9.37 5.05 -14.02
N ILE A 60 -10.34 5.65 -13.32
CA ILE A 60 -11.69 5.09 -13.22
C ILE A 60 -12.36 5.09 -14.58
N GLY A 61 -12.27 6.17 -15.35
CA GLY A 61 -12.85 6.25 -16.69
C GLY A 61 -12.32 5.19 -17.64
N ASP A 62 -11.00 5.00 -17.66
CA ASP A 62 -10.30 3.99 -18.45
C ASP A 62 -10.71 2.55 -18.04
N GLN A 63 -10.84 2.30 -16.73
CA GLN A 63 -11.32 1.01 -16.24
C GLN A 63 -12.80 0.77 -16.58
N LEU A 64 -13.66 1.80 -16.54
CA LEU A 64 -15.07 1.69 -16.91
C LEU A 64 -15.22 1.33 -18.38
N VAL A 65 -14.48 2.00 -19.28
CA VAL A 65 -14.51 1.69 -20.72
C VAL A 65 -14.03 0.27 -20.99
N THR A 66 -12.93 -0.14 -20.36
CA THR A 66 -12.37 -1.48 -20.53
C THR A 66 -13.35 -2.55 -20.03
N THR A 67 -13.90 -2.38 -18.82
CA THR A 67 -14.80 -3.38 -18.21
C THR A 67 -16.17 -3.43 -18.91
N MET A 68 -16.66 -2.31 -19.43
CA MET A 68 -17.93 -2.26 -20.17
C MET A 68 -17.79 -2.74 -21.62
N GLY A 69 -16.61 -2.60 -22.24
CA GLY A 69 -16.36 -3.01 -23.62
C GLY A 69 -16.22 -4.52 -23.82
N GLU A 70 -15.85 -5.29 -22.79
CA GLU A 70 -15.62 -6.73 -22.91
C GLU A 70 -16.91 -7.58 -22.98
N ASP A 71 -18.08 -7.01 -22.64
CA ASP A 71 -19.33 -7.77 -22.56
C ASP A 71 -20.27 -7.44 -23.74
N GLU A 72 -19.98 -7.99 -24.92
CA GLU A 72 -20.77 -7.83 -26.16
C GLU A 72 -22.27 -8.21 -25.99
N ASN A 73 -22.62 -8.99 -24.95
CA ASN A 73 -23.97 -9.47 -24.70
C ASN A 73 -24.81 -8.55 -23.78
N LYS A 74 -24.25 -7.44 -23.27
CA LYS A 74 -25.02 -6.53 -22.41
C LYS A 74 -25.80 -5.50 -23.21
N GLN A 75 -27.07 -5.37 -22.84
CA GLN A 75 -28.09 -4.45 -23.40
C GLN A 75 -27.68 -2.97 -23.41
N PHE A 76 -26.59 -2.59 -22.73
CA PHE A 76 -26.09 -1.23 -22.67
C PHE A 76 -24.60 -1.21 -22.99
N ASN A 77 -24.26 -0.81 -24.21
CA ASN A 77 -22.87 -0.62 -24.63
C ASN A 77 -22.48 0.86 -24.48
N PHE A 78 -22.19 1.27 -23.24
CA PHE A 78 -21.80 2.64 -22.92
C PHE A 78 -20.45 3.03 -23.54
N SER A 79 -19.55 2.06 -23.76
CA SER A 79 -18.23 2.31 -24.35
C SER A 79 -18.29 2.70 -25.84
N LYS A 80 -19.42 2.46 -26.51
CA LYS A 80 -19.65 2.97 -27.87
C LYS A 80 -19.81 4.49 -27.89
N TYR A 81 -20.33 5.08 -26.82
CA TYR A 81 -20.70 6.50 -26.77
C TYR A 81 -19.75 7.32 -25.89
N LEU A 82 -19.20 6.73 -24.84
CA LEU A 82 -18.33 7.43 -23.89
C LEU A 82 -16.92 6.86 -23.95
N LYS A 83 -15.95 7.75 -24.18
CA LYS A 83 -14.53 7.45 -24.08
C LYS A 83 -14.04 7.63 -22.63
N ALA A 84 -12.80 7.26 -22.38
CA ALA A 84 -12.21 7.37 -21.04
C ALA A 84 -12.17 8.85 -20.59
N GLU A 85 -11.92 9.77 -21.52
CA GLU A 85 -11.87 11.21 -21.27
C GLU A 85 -13.25 11.78 -20.89
N ASP A 86 -14.33 11.25 -21.48
CA ASP A 86 -15.70 11.64 -21.15
C ASP A 86 -16.05 11.25 -19.71
N TRP A 87 -15.65 10.03 -19.30
CA TRP A 87 -15.81 9.59 -17.92
C TRP A 87 -14.95 10.39 -16.95
N GLU A 88 -13.71 10.71 -17.30
CA GLU A 88 -12.83 11.55 -16.49
C GLU A 88 -13.47 12.92 -16.22
N TYR A 89 -14.04 13.54 -17.26
CA TYR A 89 -14.74 14.82 -17.14
C TYR A 89 -15.95 14.70 -16.23
N LEU A 90 -16.81 13.70 -16.45
CA LEU A 90 -18.00 13.46 -15.64
C LEU A 90 -17.66 13.20 -14.16
N ILE A 91 -16.66 12.37 -13.90
CA ILE A 91 -16.24 12.02 -12.54
C ILE A 91 -15.67 13.25 -11.84
N THR A 92 -14.83 14.03 -12.51
CA THR A 92 -14.26 15.28 -11.97
C THR A 92 -15.35 16.32 -11.67
N ALA A 93 -16.38 16.39 -12.51
CA ALA A 93 -17.51 17.28 -12.28
C ALA A 93 -18.37 16.83 -11.08
N LEU A 94 -18.50 15.52 -10.87
CA LEU A 94 -19.34 14.95 -9.83
C LEU A 94 -18.65 14.89 -8.45
N ILE A 95 -17.37 14.52 -8.43
CA ILE A 95 -16.57 14.34 -7.21
C ILE A 95 -15.27 15.14 -7.37
N SER A 96 -15.03 16.06 -6.43
CA SER A 96 -13.80 16.84 -6.47
C SER A 96 -12.60 15.99 -6.02
N PRO A 97 -11.37 16.33 -6.45
CA PRO A 97 -10.18 15.58 -6.05
C PRO A 97 -10.02 15.42 -4.54
N GLU A 98 -10.40 16.42 -3.74
CA GLU A 98 -10.30 16.37 -2.28
C GLU A 98 -11.27 15.36 -1.66
N GLU A 99 -12.46 15.19 -2.26
CA GLU A 99 -13.42 14.19 -1.79
C GLU A 99 -13.04 12.79 -2.24
N LEU A 100 -12.49 12.63 -3.44
CA LEU A 100 -11.89 11.37 -3.87
C LEU A 100 -10.72 10.99 -2.95
N GLN A 101 -9.88 11.95 -2.59
CA GLN A 101 -8.81 11.75 -1.61
C GLN A 101 -9.39 11.27 -0.28
N LYS A 102 -10.34 12.00 0.29
CA LYS A 102 -10.95 11.64 1.57
C LYS A 102 -11.58 10.24 1.53
N LEU A 103 -12.35 9.92 0.49
CA LEU A 103 -12.97 8.61 0.34
C LEU A 103 -11.93 7.49 0.22
N SER A 104 -10.88 7.73 -0.56
CA SER A 104 -9.78 6.77 -0.74
C SER A 104 -9.02 6.56 0.56
N GLU A 105 -8.69 7.64 1.26
CA GLU A 105 -7.98 7.59 2.54
C GLU A 105 -8.78 6.91 3.65
N GLU A 106 -10.08 7.18 3.75
CA GLU A 106 -10.99 6.49 4.68
C GLU A 106 -11.07 4.98 4.35
N THR A 107 -11.12 4.64 3.06
CA THR A 107 -11.12 3.24 2.61
C THR A 107 -9.80 2.54 2.93
N ILE A 108 -8.68 3.24 2.78
CA ILE A 108 -7.34 2.75 3.18
C ILE A 108 -7.31 2.52 4.69
N ASP A 109 -7.79 3.48 5.49
CA ASP A 109 -7.82 3.33 6.96
C ASP A 109 -8.68 2.14 7.39
N GLU A 110 -9.88 1.97 6.83
CA GLU A 110 -10.75 0.83 7.13
C GLU A 110 -10.12 -0.50 6.69
N THR A 111 -9.42 -0.52 5.54
CA THR A 111 -8.68 -1.70 5.08
C THR A 111 -7.55 -2.04 6.04
N PHE A 112 -6.75 -1.07 6.47
CA PHE A 112 -5.65 -1.31 7.39
C PHE A 112 -6.13 -1.62 8.80
N ALA A 113 -7.21 -0.99 9.29
CA ALA A 113 -7.85 -1.36 10.55
C ALA A 113 -8.30 -2.83 10.51
N PHE A 114 -8.89 -3.27 9.40
CA PHE A 114 -9.23 -4.68 9.18
C PHE A 114 -7.99 -5.59 9.16
N LEU A 115 -6.97 -5.27 8.36
CA LEU A 115 -5.73 -6.05 8.28
C LEU A 115 -4.95 -6.06 9.61
N ASN A 116 -5.04 -4.99 10.40
CA ASN A 116 -4.46 -4.87 11.73
C ASN A 116 -5.23 -5.63 12.81
N GLY A 117 -6.44 -6.09 12.50
CA GLY A 117 -7.32 -6.75 13.47
C GLY A 117 -8.00 -5.77 14.44
N ASP A 118 -7.95 -4.47 14.14
CA ASP A 118 -8.66 -3.42 14.88
C ASP A 118 -10.16 -3.40 14.54
N SER A 119 -10.53 -3.96 13.38
CA SER A 119 -11.90 -4.17 12.93
C SER A 119 -12.09 -5.56 12.33
N ASP A 120 -13.29 -6.13 12.48
CA ASP A 120 -13.68 -7.40 11.84
C ASP A 120 -14.24 -7.21 10.41
N VAL A 121 -14.46 -5.96 9.99
CA VAL A 121 -14.97 -5.59 8.67
C VAL A 121 -14.23 -4.37 8.11
N ALA A 122 -14.05 -4.31 6.80
CA ALA A 122 -13.67 -3.07 6.11
C ALA A 122 -14.85 -2.59 5.27
N ARG A 123 -15.17 -1.31 5.40
CA ARG A 123 -16.31 -0.67 4.74
C ARG A 123 -15.88 0.61 4.04
N ILE A 124 -16.59 0.94 2.98
CA ILE A 124 -16.47 2.22 2.29
C ILE A 124 -17.76 3.00 2.50
N SER A 125 -17.66 4.25 2.96
CA SER A 125 -18.82 5.14 3.08
C SER A 125 -19.12 5.77 1.72
N LEU A 126 -20.33 5.57 1.22
CA LEU A 126 -20.80 6.17 -0.03
C LEU A 126 -21.77 7.33 0.23
N ARG A 127 -21.99 7.70 1.49
CA ARG A 127 -22.92 8.76 1.86
C ARG A 127 -22.60 10.10 1.18
N GLY A 128 -21.34 10.54 1.22
CA GLY A 128 -20.94 11.80 0.59
C GLY A 128 -21.18 11.81 -0.92
N PHE A 129 -20.83 10.70 -1.59
CA PHE A 129 -21.10 10.50 -3.00
C PHE A 129 -22.60 10.52 -3.31
N LYS A 130 -23.40 9.81 -2.53
CA LYS A 130 -24.87 9.74 -2.66
C LYS A 130 -25.53 11.10 -2.47
N GLU A 131 -25.15 11.84 -1.44
CA GLU A 131 -25.66 13.18 -1.14
C GLU A 131 -25.34 14.14 -2.29
N ARG A 132 -24.11 14.11 -2.83
CA ARG A 132 -23.73 14.91 -4.00
C ARG A 132 -24.50 14.53 -5.25
N LEU A 133 -24.62 13.24 -5.54
CA LEU A 133 -25.37 12.73 -6.69
C LEU A 133 -26.84 13.18 -6.64
N ALA A 134 -27.44 13.18 -5.44
CA ALA A 134 -28.82 13.63 -5.22
C ALA A 134 -29.00 15.16 -5.19
N SER A 135 -27.90 15.91 -5.10
CA SER A 135 -27.90 17.37 -4.96
C SER A 135 -28.04 18.08 -6.30
N ASP A 136 -28.33 19.38 -6.22
CA ASP A 136 -28.39 20.22 -7.41
C ASP A 136 -27.06 20.24 -8.18
N ARG A 137 -25.92 20.17 -7.47
CA ARG A 137 -24.59 20.09 -8.09
C ARG A 137 -24.39 18.82 -8.90
N GLY A 138 -24.94 17.69 -8.45
CA GLY A 138 -24.86 16.43 -9.20
C GLY A 138 -25.61 16.50 -10.51
N ALA A 139 -26.78 17.15 -10.52
CA ALA A 139 -27.54 17.41 -11.74
C ALA A 139 -26.81 18.39 -12.66
N ASP A 140 -26.30 19.50 -12.12
CA ASP A 140 -25.58 20.50 -12.90
C ASP A 140 -24.30 19.91 -13.52
N ALA A 141 -23.58 19.03 -12.81
CA ALA A 141 -22.44 18.29 -13.34
C ALA A 141 -22.82 17.41 -14.53
N PHE A 142 -23.96 16.70 -14.45
CA PHE A 142 -24.45 15.88 -15.55
C PHE A 142 -24.92 16.72 -16.74
N LEU A 143 -25.57 17.86 -16.49
CA LEU A 143 -25.98 18.81 -17.53
C LEU A 143 -24.76 19.39 -18.24
N THR A 144 -23.76 19.84 -17.49
CA THR A 144 -22.50 20.33 -18.03
C THR A 144 -21.80 19.26 -18.86
N PHE A 145 -21.83 18.01 -18.40
CA PHE A 145 -21.33 16.87 -19.16
C PHE A 145 -22.07 16.67 -20.49
N LEU A 146 -23.40 16.77 -20.51
CA LEU A 146 -24.20 16.70 -21.74
C LEU A 146 -23.92 17.87 -22.68
N GLU A 147 -23.73 19.08 -22.16
CA GLU A 147 -23.39 20.27 -22.95
C GLU A 147 -22.03 20.15 -23.65
N ALA A 148 -21.10 19.41 -23.05
CA ALA A 148 -19.78 19.14 -23.62
C ALA A 148 -19.79 18.09 -24.75
N GLN A 149 -20.89 17.35 -24.92
CA GLN A 149 -21.03 16.35 -25.97
C GLN A 149 -21.35 16.99 -27.34
N ASP A 150 -21.21 16.20 -28.41
CA ASP A 150 -21.62 16.62 -29.75
C ASP A 150 -23.13 16.91 -29.82
N PRO A 151 -23.59 17.87 -30.66
CA PRO A 151 -25.01 18.17 -30.82
C PRO A 151 -25.82 16.93 -31.22
N CYS A 152 -26.95 16.71 -30.56
CA CYS A 152 -27.84 15.58 -30.88
C CYS A 152 -28.34 15.65 -32.33
N THR A 153 -28.30 14.52 -33.03
CA THR A 153 -28.96 14.36 -34.33
C THR A 153 -30.48 14.22 -34.17
N GLU A 154 -31.25 14.35 -35.26
CA GLU A 154 -32.70 14.12 -35.21
C GLU A 154 -33.05 12.68 -34.78
N GLU A 155 -32.22 11.70 -35.16
CA GLU A 155 -32.38 10.30 -34.75
C GLU A 155 -32.18 10.13 -33.24
N ASP A 156 -31.17 10.81 -32.69
CA ASP A 156 -30.88 10.82 -31.25
C ASP A 156 -32.02 11.42 -30.44
N LEU A 157 -32.62 12.52 -30.94
CA LEU A 157 -33.76 13.17 -30.29
C LEU A 157 -35.00 12.27 -30.27
N LEU A 158 -35.26 11.52 -31.35
CA LEU A 158 -36.34 10.54 -31.41
C LEU A 158 -36.11 9.36 -30.46
N ALA A 159 -34.84 8.94 -30.29
CA ALA A 159 -34.48 7.90 -29.33
C ALA A 159 -34.66 8.38 -27.88
N LEU A 160 -34.32 9.64 -27.59
CA LEU A 160 -34.53 10.27 -26.28
C LEU A 160 -36.03 10.34 -25.92
N GLU A 161 -36.89 10.73 -26.87
CA GLU A 161 -38.35 10.76 -26.67
C GLU A 161 -38.92 9.35 -26.42
N ASN A 162 -38.36 8.34 -27.08
CA ASN A 162 -38.76 6.95 -26.96
C ASN A 162 -37.97 6.16 -25.90
N TYR A 163 -37.26 6.82 -24.98
CA TYR A 163 -36.41 6.15 -23.98
C TYR A 163 -37.16 5.05 -23.20
N ALA A 164 -38.44 5.28 -22.88
CA ALA A 164 -39.30 4.29 -22.21
C ALA A 164 -39.45 2.96 -22.98
N ASN A 165 -39.31 2.99 -24.32
CA ASN A 165 -39.49 1.86 -25.22
C ASN A 165 -38.16 1.30 -25.75
N SER A 166 -37.21 2.15 -26.15
CA SER A 166 -35.94 1.72 -26.74
C SER A 166 -34.96 1.17 -25.70
N LYS A 167 -35.01 1.69 -24.47
CA LYS A 167 -33.99 1.47 -23.42
C LYS A 167 -32.56 1.81 -23.87
N GLU A 168 -32.37 2.46 -25.01
CA GLU A 168 -31.06 2.92 -25.45
C GLU A 168 -30.84 4.31 -24.85
N MET A 169 -29.75 4.48 -24.10
CA MET A 169 -29.31 5.80 -23.66
C MET A 169 -28.47 6.43 -24.76
N VAL A 170 -28.84 7.65 -25.15
CA VAL A 170 -28.05 8.48 -26.06
C VAL A 170 -27.37 9.58 -25.25
N PHE A 171 -26.07 9.76 -25.46
CA PHE A 171 -25.26 10.80 -24.84
C PHE A 171 -24.89 11.83 -25.90
N CYS A 172 -25.64 12.93 -25.97
CA CYS A 172 -25.44 14.03 -26.90
C CYS A 172 -25.95 15.32 -26.28
N ASN A 173 -25.53 16.47 -26.82
CA ASN A 173 -25.95 17.80 -26.38
C ASN A 173 -27.33 18.17 -26.98
N PRO A 174 -28.42 18.17 -26.19
CA PRO A 174 -29.76 18.50 -26.66
C PRO A 174 -29.93 20.00 -26.92
N PRO A 175 -30.85 20.40 -27.81
CA PRO A 175 -31.20 21.81 -27.99
C PRO A 175 -31.81 22.39 -26.70
N GLU A 176 -31.63 23.69 -26.46
CA GLU A 176 -32.06 24.41 -25.24
C GLU A 176 -33.52 24.16 -24.84
N ARG A 177 -34.42 24.00 -25.82
CA ARG A 177 -35.84 23.67 -25.55
C ARG A 177 -36.02 22.31 -24.88
N ALA A 178 -35.25 21.31 -25.31
CA ALA A 178 -35.26 19.98 -24.70
C ALA A 178 -34.58 20.01 -23.32
N MET A 179 -33.57 20.86 -23.14
CA MET A 179 -32.85 20.98 -21.88
C MET A 179 -33.76 21.40 -20.71
N ASN A 180 -34.66 22.35 -20.94
CA ASN A 180 -35.65 22.79 -19.95
C ASN A 180 -36.59 21.67 -19.47
N PHE A 181 -36.80 20.63 -20.29
CA PHE A 181 -37.58 19.45 -19.92
C PHE A 181 -36.71 18.37 -19.27
N LEU A 182 -35.48 18.21 -19.76
CA LEU A 182 -34.56 17.19 -19.32
C LEU A 182 -34.05 17.44 -17.89
N GLU A 183 -33.77 18.69 -17.52
CA GLU A 183 -33.26 19.05 -16.20
C GLU A 183 -34.11 18.51 -15.02
N PRO A 184 -35.43 18.80 -14.91
CA PRO A 184 -36.23 18.30 -13.79
C PRO A 184 -36.33 16.77 -13.80
N PHE A 185 -36.31 16.15 -14.99
CA PHE A 185 -36.26 14.70 -15.12
C PHE A 185 -34.95 14.13 -14.59
N LEU A 186 -33.79 14.67 -15.01
CA LEU A 186 -32.47 14.27 -14.54
C LEU A 186 -32.33 14.43 -13.02
N ARG A 187 -32.73 15.58 -12.46
CA ARG A 187 -32.74 15.79 -11.00
C ARG A 187 -33.53 14.71 -10.27
N SER A 188 -34.70 14.36 -10.79
CA SER A 188 -35.55 13.28 -10.23
C SER A 188 -34.89 11.91 -10.36
N GLN A 189 -34.33 11.57 -11.53
CA GLN A 189 -33.67 10.30 -11.78
C GLN A 189 -32.39 10.13 -10.94
N LEU A 190 -31.57 11.17 -10.80
CA LEU A 190 -30.36 11.14 -9.98
C LEU A 190 -30.71 10.95 -8.51
N ARG A 191 -31.76 11.62 -8.01
CA ARG A 191 -32.26 11.39 -6.64
C ARG A 191 -32.72 9.95 -6.45
N PHE A 192 -33.53 9.42 -7.37
CA PHE A 192 -33.99 8.04 -7.31
C PHE A 192 -32.84 7.02 -7.42
N ALA A 193 -31.85 7.28 -8.28
CA ALA A 193 -30.66 6.46 -8.43
C ALA A 193 -29.83 6.48 -7.14
N SER A 194 -29.65 7.66 -6.53
CA SER A 194 -28.92 7.83 -5.27
C SER A 194 -29.56 7.03 -4.13
N GLU A 195 -30.89 6.96 -4.06
CA GLU A 195 -31.60 6.19 -3.01
C GLU A 195 -31.31 4.69 -3.08
N LYS A 196 -30.99 4.16 -4.27
CA LYS A 196 -30.59 2.77 -4.45
C LYS A 196 -29.14 2.49 -4.04
N ILE A 197 -28.32 3.52 -3.93
CA ILE A 197 -26.94 3.38 -3.46
C ILE A 197 -26.97 3.26 -1.92
N PRO A 198 -26.40 2.20 -1.35
CA PRO A 198 -26.33 2.06 0.10
C PRO A 198 -25.38 3.12 0.69
N ASP A 199 -25.65 3.56 1.93
CA ASP A 199 -24.81 4.56 2.61
C ASP A 199 -23.39 4.03 2.90
N GLU A 200 -23.26 2.72 3.08
CA GLU A 200 -21.99 2.02 3.27
C GLU A 200 -22.00 0.70 2.50
N ASN A 201 -20.83 0.29 2.01
CA ASN A 201 -20.65 -1.04 1.43
C ASN A 201 -19.52 -1.77 2.16
N ILE A 202 -19.80 -3.00 2.59
CA ILE A 202 -18.81 -3.85 3.25
C ILE A 202 -18.10 -4.66 2.17
N PHE A 203 -16.82 -4.39 1.95
CA PHE A 203 -16.03 -5.07 0.92
C PHE A 203 -15.11 -6.15 1.48
N LEU A 204 -14.79 -6.11 2.78
CA LEU A 204 -14.08 -7.20 3.46
C LEU A 204 -14.80 -7.58 4.76
N ARG A 205 -14.95 -8.89 5.00
CA ARG A 205 -15.36 -9.43 6.29
C ARG A 205 -14.42 -10.54 6.68
N LYS A 206 -14.07 -10.58 7.96
CA LYS A 206 -13.22 -11.64 8.53
C LYS A 206 -13.81 -13.04 8.34
N LYS A 207 -15.14 -13.14 8.39
CA LYS A 207 -15.87 -14.39 8.16
C LYS A 207 -15.65 -14.93 6.74
N ASP A 208 -15.47 -14.06 5.76
CA ASP A 208 -15.32 -14.43 4.35
C ASP A 208 -13.92 -14.98 4.05
N LEU A 209 -12.90 -14.57 4.84
CA LEU A 209 -11.51 -15.04 4.72
C LEU A 209 -11.20 -16.30 5.57
N GLY A 210 -12.02 -16.62 6.56
CA GLY A 210 -11.88 -17.84 7.37
C GLY A 210 -10.48 -18.01 7.99
N SER A 211 -9.81 -19.14 7.69
CA SER A 211 -8.50 -19.50 8.25
C SER A 211 -7.36 -18.62 7.71
N GLU A 212 -7.46 -18.13 6.48
CA GLU A 212 -6.39 -17.31 5.85
C GLU A 212 -6.11 -16.05 6.65
N PHE A 213 -7.16 -15.40 7.16
CA PHE A 213 -7.01 -14.23 8.03
C PHE A 213 -6.30 -14.57 9.34
N SER A 214 -6.62 -15.72 9.95
CA SER A 214 -5.98 -16.14 11.20
C SER A 214 -4.50 -16.51 11.03
N GLU A 215 -4.13 -17.09 9.88
CA GLU A 215 -2.74 -17.38 9.51
C GLU A 215 -1.96 -16.08 9.31
N PHE A 216 -2.55 -15.13 8.60
CA PHE A 216 -1.97 -13.79 8.42
C PHE A 216 -1.75 -13.06 9.75
N GLN A 217 -2.73 -13.07 10.66
CA GLN A 217 -2.57 -12.48 11.99
C GLN A 217 -1.48 -13.19 12.82
N SER A 218 -1.38 -14.52 12.72
CA SER A 218 -0.35 -15.30 13.40
C SER A 218 1.05 -14.96 12.88
N LEU A 219 1.19 -14.80 11.56
CA LEU A 219 2.43 -14.35 10.94
C LEU A 219 2.84 -12.96 11.44
N ARG A 220 1.88 -12.04 11.60
CA ARG A 220 2.16 -10.70 12.15
C ARG A 220 2.62 -10.74 13.60
N VAL A 221 2.02 -11.58 14.44
CA VAL A 221 2.51 -11.77 15.82
C VAL A 221 3.95 -12.26 15.81
N LEU A 222 4.32 -13.18 14.91
CA LEU A 222 5.69 -13.65 14.74
C LEU A 222 6.63 -12.52 14.30
N ILE A 223 6.20 -11.67 13.36
CA ILE A 223 6.95 -10.49 12.91
C ILE A 223 7.19 -9.51 14.07
N ARG A 224 6.15 -9.18 14.85
CA ARG A 224 6.23 -8.31 16.04
C ARG A 224 7.17 -8.83 17.11
N LEU A 225 7.16 -10.15 17.32
CA LEU A 225 8.01 -10.82 18.32
C LEU A 225 9.43 -11.10 17.81
N SER A 226 9.70 -10.92 16.52
CA SER A 226 11.02 -11.18 15.93
C SER A 226 12.19 -10.48 16.65
N PRO A 227 12.07 -9.24 17.17
CA PRO A 227 13.18 -8.58 17.87
C PRO A 227 13.59 -9.23 19.19
N ILE A 228 12.74 -10.08 19.78
CA ILE A 228 13.06 -10.78 21.03
C ILE A 228 14.16 -11.82 20.79
N ILE A 229 14.18 -12.47 19.62
CA ILE A 229 15.13 -13.53 19.29
C ILE A 229 16.59 -13.02 19.30
N PRO A 230 16.97 -11.94 18.57
CA PRO A 230 18.34 -11.44 18.61
C PRO A 230 18.72 -10.94 19.99
N VAL A 231 17.80 -10.34 20.75
CA VAL A 231 18.06 -9.92 22.14
C VAL A 231 18.35 -11.12 23.05
N ALA A 232 17.57 -12.20 22.95
CA ALA A 232 17.78 -13.42 23.72
C ALA A 232 19.11 -14.12 23.36
N LEU A 233 19.47 -14.16 22.07
CA LEU A 233 20.75 -14.71 21.61
C LEU A 233 21.93 -13.89 22.10
N LEU A 234 21.81 -12.57 22.06
CA LEU A 234 22.84 -11.65 22.53
C LEU A 234 22.99 -11.73 24.06
N PHE A 235 21.88 -11.89 24.81
CA PHE A 235 21.93 -12.20 26.24
C PHE A 235 22.60 -13.55 26.52
N LEU A 236 22.27 -14.61 25.79
CA LEU A 236 22.93 -15.91 25.93
C LEU A 236 24.44 -15.81 25.68
N LEU A 237 24.84 -15.03 24.68
CA LEU A 237 26.24 -14.75 24.36
C LEU A 237 26.94 -14.08 25.55
N THR A 238 26.27 -13.16 26.25
CA THR A 238 26.81 -12.53 27.47
C THR A 238 27.12 -13.56 28.55
N LEU A 239 26.15 -14.43 28.86
CA LEU A 239 26.29 -15.43 29.91
C LEU A 239 27.43 -16.41 29.65
N LEU A 240 27.69 -16.74 28.38
CA LEU A 240 28.69 -17.74 28.00
C LEU A 240 30.13 -17.21 28.04
N VAL A 241 30.38 -15.97 27.60
CA VAL A 241 31.76 -15.49 27.32
C VAL A 241 32.16 -14.23 28.06
N VAL A 242 31.20 -13.47 28.59
CA VAL A 242 31.51 -12.18 29.20
C VAL A 242 32.02 -12.39 30.61
N ARG A 243 33.34 -12.22 30.76
CA ARG A 243 34.04 -12.23 32.05
C ARG A 243 34.71 -10.90 32.39
N SER A 244 34.81 -10.02 31.40
CA SER A 244 35.43 -8.70 31.52
C SER A 244 34.77 -7.74 30.55
N LEU A 245 34.90 -6.44 30.80
CA LEU A 245 34.39 -5.38 29.91
C LEU A 245 35.00 -5.48 28.50
N LEU A 246 36.29 -5.80 28.40
CA LEU A 246 36.96 -6.03 27.12
C LEU A 246 36.31 -7.17 26.32
N SER A 247 36.00 -8.29 27.00
CA SER A 247 35.31 -9.42 26.38
C SER A 247 33.91 -8.99 25.92
N TRP A 248 33.17 -8.28 26.77
CA TRP A 248 31.84 -7.77 26.44
C TRP A 248 31.84 -6.89 25.18
N LEU A 249 32.69 -5.87 25.14
CA LEU A 249 32.81 -4.94 24.01
C LEU A 249 33.13 -5.67 22.69
N ARG A 250 34.05 -6.64 22.71
CA ARG A 250 34.45 -7.36 21.51
C ARG A 250 33.38 -8.34 21.01
N TRP A 251 32.75 -9.05 21.94
CA TRP A 251 31.76 -10.07 21.63
C TRP A 251 30.38 -9.52 21.28
N TRP A 252 30.09 -8.27 21.64
CA TRP A 252 28.94 -7.53 21.11
C TRP A 252 29.30 -6.75 19.85
N GLY A 253 30.44 -6.06 19.85
CA GLY A 253 30.86 -5.17 18.78
C GLY A 253 31.00 -5.88 17.44
N ILE A 254 31.69 -7.02 17.39
CA ILE A 254 31.92 -7.73 16.11
C ILE A 254 30.59 -8.25 15.53
N PRO A 255 29.72 -8.99 16.26
CA PRO A 255 28.46 -9.46 15.68
C PRO A 255 27.51 -8.32 15.29
N LEU A 256 27.42 -7.24 16.08
CA LEU A 256 26.61 -6.07 15.72
C LEU A 256 27.15 -5.39 14.47
N LEU A 257 28.47 -5.20 14.37
CA LEU A 257 29.11 -4.63 13.19
C LEU A 257 28.86 -5.50 11.94
N SER A 258 29.00 -6.83 12.07
CA SER A 258 28.73 -7.76 10.98
C SER A 258 27.27 -7.76 10.56
N ALA A 259 26.33 -7.76 11.51
CA ALA A 259 24.90 -7.74 11.23
C ALA A 259 24.45 -6.42 10.58
N GLY A 260 24.95 -5.29 11.09
CA GLY A 260 24.71 -3.98 10.48
C GLY A 260 25.30 -3.90 9.06
N GLY A 261 26.54 -4.34 8.87
CA GLY A 261 27.18 -4.37 7.56
C GLY A 261 26.46 -5.26 6.55
N LEU A 262 26.04 -6.47 6.97
CA LEU A 262 25.23 -7.36 6.13
C LEU A 262 23.86 -6.75 5.83
N GLY A 263 23.21 -6.11 6.81
CA GLY A 263 21.94 -5.43 6.61
C GLY A 263 22.04 -4.30 5.57
N LEU A 264 23.14 -3.53 5.57
CA LEU A 264 23.41 -2.54 4.53
C LEU A 264 23.55 -3.17 3.14
N ILE A 265 24.31 -4.26 3.02
CA ILE A 265 24.45 -5.01 1.75
C ILE A 265 23.07 -5.51 1.27
N VAL A 266 22.28 -6.09 2.18
CA VAL A 266 20.93 -6.56 1.87
C VAL A 266 20.04 -5.41 1.41
N SER A 267 20.07 -4.25 2.08
CA SER A 267 19.26 -3.09 1.66
C SER A 267 19.59 -2.61 0.25
N LEU A 268 20.87 -2.59 -0.13
CA LEU A 268 21.32 -2.18 -1.46
C LEU A 268 20.83 -3.15 -2.56
N VAL A 269 20.79 -4.44 -2.26
CA VAL A 269 20.41 -5.49 -3.21
C VAL A 269 18.88 -5.74 -3.21
N ALA A 270 18.20 -5.46 -2.10
CA ALA A 270 16.77 -5.73 -1.94
C ALA A 270 15.91 -4.87 -2.87
N GLY A 271 16.25 -3.60 -3.10
CA GLY A 271 15.49 -2.71 -3.99
C GLY A 271 15.29 -3.28 -5.40
N PRO A 272 16.38 -3.55 -6.15
CA PRO A 272 16.28 -4.13 -7.49
C PRO A 272 15.58 -5.50 -7.53
N ILE A 273 15.81 -6.35 -6.52
CA ILE A 273 15.18 -7.67 -6.44
C ILE A 273 13.67 -7.54 -6.22
N LEU A 274 13.25 -6.71 -5.27
CA LEU A 274 11.84 -6.50 -4.98
C LEU A 274 11.13 -5.87 -6.17
N GLN A 275 11.71 -4.83 -6.78
CA GLN A 275 11.13 -4.18 -7.95
C GLN A 275 10.97 -5.17 -9.11
N SER A 276 11.98 -6.01 -9.38
CA SER A 276 11.92 -7.02 -10.42
C SER A 276 10.87 -8.10 -10.13
N ARG A 277 10.73 -8.54 -8.88
CA ARG A 277 9.74 -9.57 -8.50
C ARG A 277 8.32 -9.04 -8.50
N ILE A 278 8.13 -7.80 -8.04
CA ILE A 278 6.84 -7.14 -8.02
C ILE A 278 6.38 -6.89 -9.46
N SER A 279 7.25 -6.36 -10.33
CA SER A 279 6.88 -6.12 -11.74
C SER A 279 6.55 -7.43 -12.47
N SER A 280 7.31 -8.51 -12.25
CA SER A 280 6.97 -9.81 -12.84
C SER A 280 5.63 -10.35 -12.33
N ALA A 281 5.38 -10.27 -11.02
CA ALA A 281 4.12 -10.74 -10.43
C ALA A 281 2.92 -9.89 -10.88
N LEU A 282 3.13 -8.58 -11.06
CA LEU A 282 2.12 -7.67 -11.57
C LEU A 282 1.78 -8.00 -13.02
N LEU A 283 2.78 -8.25 -13.87
CA LEU A 283 2.60 -8.64 -15.27
C LEU A 283 1.91 -10.01 -15.42
N GLU A 284 2.22 -10.97 -14.54
CA GLU A 284 1.57 -12.29 -14.54
C GLU A 284 0.10 -12.22 -14.11
N ARG A 285 -0.26 -11.24 -13.26
CA ARG A 285 -1.61 -11.08 -12.70
C ARG A 285 -2.45 -10.01 -13.38
N ALA A 286 -1.83 -9.12 -14.15
CA ALA A 286 -2.53 -8.20 -15.02
C ALA A 286 -3.26 -9.05 -16.07
N ALA A 287 -4.50 -9.44 -15.73
CA ALA A 287 -5.42 -10.01 -16.69
C ALA A 287 -5.54 -9.05 -17.88
N MET A 288 -5.98 -9.56 -19.03
CA MET A 288 -6.08 -8.81 -20.29
C MET A 288 -6.98 -7.54 -20.27
N GLY A 289 -7.54 -7.16 -19.11
CA GLY A 289 -8.39 -5.98 -18.91
C GLY A 289 -7.91 -4.99 -17.84
N VAL A 290 -6.64 -5.02 -17.43
CA VAL A 290 -6.05 -3.95 -16.61
C VAL A 290 -5.46 -2.89 -17.52
N SER A 291 -5.89 -1.64 -17.34
CA SER A 291 -5.44 -0.56 -18.19
C SER A 291 -3.98 -0.16 -17.94
N GLY A 292 -3.31 0.39 -18.96
CA GLY A 292 -1.90 0.79 -18.86
C GLY A 292 -1.66 1.85 -17.78
N ILE A 293 -2.63 2.75 -17.57
CA ILE A 293 -2.57 3.78 -16.53
C ILE A 293 -2.57 3.15 -15.14
N THR A 294 -3.44 2.17 -14.91
CA THR A 294 -3.53 1.43 -13.64
C THR A 294 -2.22 0.69 -13.34
N LEU A 295 -1.59 0.10 -14.37
CA LEU A 295 -0.33 -0.61 -14.23
C LEU A 295 0.82 0.34 -13.89
N GLN A 296 0.89 1.50 -14.55
CA GLN A 296 1.88 2.53 -14.25
C GLN A 296 1.71 3.04 -12.81
N LEU A 297 0.48 3.36 -12.42
CA LEU A 297 0.17 3.86 -11.09
C LEU A 297 0.50 2.86 -9.98
N SER A 298 0.22 1.58 -10.24
CA SER A 298 0.61 0.49 -9.34
C SER A 298 2.12 0.38 -9.22
N HIS A 299 2.85 0.51 -10.33
CA HIS A 299 4.32 0.50 -10.32
C HIS A 299 4.91 1.67 -9.53
N ASP A 300 4.40 2.89 -9.75
CA ASP A 300 4.87 4.10 -9.06
C ASP A 300 4.64 3.99 -7.55
N LEU A 301 3.44 3.58 -7.14
CA LEU A 301 3.09 3.33 -5.74
C LEU A 301 4.01 2.27 -5.11
N LEU A 302 4.22 1.14 -5.80
CA LEU A 302 5.06 0.05 -5.31
C LEU A 302 6.55 0.46 -5.22
N SER A 303 7.02 1.27 -6.15
CA SER A 303 8.37 1.84 -6.14
C SER A 303 8.57 2.73 -4.91
N THR A 304 7.62 3.62 -4.64
CA THR A 304 7.65 4.53 -3.49
C THR A 304 7.63 3.75 -2.16
N ILE A 305 6.76 2.75 -2.02
CA ILE A 305 6.73 1.87 -0.83
C ILE A 305 8.04 1.09 -0.69
N THR A 306 8.57 0.52 -1.78
CA THR A 306 9.81 -0.26 -1.77
C THR A 306 11.00 0.62 -1.37
N SER A 307 11.08 1.84 -1.87
CA SER A 307 12.15 2.78 -1.52
C SER A 307 12.13 3.13 -0.04
N ARG A 308 10.94 3.37 0.54
CA ARG A 308 10.77 3.66 1.97
C ARG A 308 11.14 2.44 2.82
N PHE A 309 10.72 1.26 2.40
CA PHE A 309 11.05 0.00 3.07
C PHE A 309 12.57 -0.24 3.10
N VAL A 310 13.23 -0.11 1.96
CA VAL A 310 14.70 -0.24 1.85
C VAL A 310 15.42 0.84 2.66
N GLY A 311 14.92 2.08 2.63
CA GLY A 311 15.46 3.19 3.41
C GLY A 311 15.42 2.93 4.92
N ASN A 312 14.32 2.37 5.43
CA ASN A 312 14.17 1.99 6.84
C ASN A 312 15.18 0.90 7.26
N ILE A 313 15.40 -0.11 6.40
CA ILE A 313 16.42 -1.14 6.64
C ILE A 313 17.81 -0.50 6.65
N ALA A 314 18.14 0.29 5.62
CA ALA A 314 19.44 0.93 5.48
C ALA A 314 19.77 1.81 6.70
N LEU A 315 18.82 2.64 7.14
CA LEU A 315 18.99 3.51 8.31
C LEU A 315 19.22 2.70 9.59
N SER A 316 18.42 1.66 9.84
CA SER A 316 18.55 0.82 11.02
C SER A 316 19.88 0.04 11.02
N SER A 317 20.26 -0.50 9.86
CA SER A 317 21.53 -1.19 9.66
C SER A 317 22.73 -0.26 9.83
N LEU A 318 22.64 1.00 9.39
CA LEU A 318 23.67 2.01 9.58
C LEU A 318 23.88 2.31 11.06
N VAL A 319 22.80 2.53 11.82
CA VAL A 319 22.87 2.76 13.27
C VAL A 319 23.53 1.59 14.00
N ILE A 320 23.13 0.35 13.66
CA ILE A 320 23.72 -0.86 14.26
C ILE A 320 25.21 -1.00 13.89
N THR A 321 25.58 -0.66 12.65
CA THR A 321 26.98 -0.69 12.18
C THR A 321 27.83 0.30 12.98
N ILE A 322 27.36 1.55 13.13
CA ILE A 322 28.06 2.59 13.90
C ILE A 322 28.21 2.17 15.36
N PHE A 323 27.15 1.63 15.96
CA PHE A 323 27.18 1.15 17.34
C PHE A 323 28.15 -0.02 17.51
N GLY A 324 28.12 -1.02 16.61
CA GLY A 324 29.06 -2.14 16.60
C GLY A 324 30.51 -1.70 16.39
N LEU A 325 30.75 -0.71 15.54
CA LEU A 325 32.07 -0.10 15.33
C LEU A 325 32.58 0.59 16.60
N GLY A 326 31.72 1.39 17.26
CA GLY A 326 32.05 2.06 18.52
C GLY A 326 32.45 1.09 19.62
N LEU A 327 31.69 0.00 19.79
CA LEU A 327 32.03 -1.06 20.76
C LEU A 327 33.35 -1.76 20.40
N THR A 328 33.57 -2.05 19.13
CA THR A 328 34.81 -2.71 18.66
C THR A 328 36.04 -1.84 18.90
N LEU A 329 35.96 -0.55 18.57
CA LEU A 329 37.02 0.43 18.82
C LEU A 329 37.25 0.63 20.33
N GLY A 330 36.19 0.75 21.12
CA GLY A 330 36.28 0.85 22.58
C GLY A 330 37.03 -0.34 23.19
N GLY A 331 36.78 -1.55 22.68
CA GLY A 331 37.53 -2.75 23.08
C GLY A 331 39.04 -2.62 22.80
N VAL A 332 39.44 -2.04 21.66
CA VAL A 332 40.85 -1.81 21.34
C VAL A 332 41.51 -0.85 22.33
N PHE A 333 40.82 0.24 22.70
CA PHE A 333 41.33 1.22 23.67
C PHE A 333 41.47 0.65 25.08
N VAL A 334 40.47 -0.11 25.56
CA VAL A 334 40.53 -0.76 26.88
C VAL A 334 41.70 -1.73 26.97
N LYS A 335 41.93 -2.53 25.91
CA LYS A 335 43.07 -3.46 25.86
C LYS A 335 44.41 -2.72 25.99
N LYS A 336 44.57 -1.59 25.30
CA LYS A 336 45.79 -0.79 25.36
C LYS A 336 46.04 -0.23 26.76
N SER A 337 44.99 0.16 27.48
CA SER A 337 45.08 0.63 28.87
C SER A 337 45.54 -0.47 29.83
N GLU A 338 44.99 -1.69 29.70
CA GLU A 338 45.41 -2.83 30.52
C GLU A 338 46.88 -3.21 30.27
N GLU A 339 47.34 -3.14 29.01
CA GLU A 339 48.74 -3.39 28.66
C GLU A 339 49.70 -2.33 29.23
N GLN A 340 49.28 -1.07 29.30
CA GLN A 340 50.09 0.00 29.92
C GLN A 340 50.18 -0.17 31.43
N GLN A 341 49.08 -0.54 32.09
CA GLN A 341 49.06 -0.74 33.54
C GLN A 341 49.89 -1.95 33.98
N ASN A 342 50.01 -2.99 33.15
CA ASN A 342 50.86 -4.15 33.44
C ASN A 342 52.36 -3.94 33.17
N ARG A 343 52.74 -2.82 32.53
CA ARG A 343 54.16 -2.47 32.28
C ARG A 343 54.77 -1.59 33.36
N ILE A 344 53.93 -1.02 34.23
CA ILE A 344 54.32 -0.25 35.42
C ILE A 344 54.35 -1.23 36.58
#